data_AF-A0A4R3K749-F1
#
_entry.id   AF-A0A4R3K749-F1
#
_cell.length_a   1.000
_cell.length_b   1.000
_cell.length_c   1.000
_cell.angle_alpha   90.00
_cell.angle_beta   90.00
_cell.angle_gamma   90.00
#
_symmetry.space_group_name_H-M   'P 1'
#
loop_
_entity.id
_entity.type
_entity.pdbx_description
1 polymer ?
#
loop_
_entity_poly.entity_id
_entity_poly.type
_entity_poly.pdbx_seq_one_letter_code
_entity_poly.pdbx_strand_id
1 'polypeptide(L)' 'MNDQCASRLRKELMNKGDMPIDDIRGEARKMGFTKTELKETRKILGVRLHTTYQGYFWCLEV' A
#
# COMPACT_ATOMS: atom_id res chain seq x y z
N MET A 1 3.74 -16.92 2.45
CA MET A 1 4.58 -15.78 2.90
C MET A 1 4.01 -14.41 2.50
N ASN A 2 3.14 -14.27 1.49
CA ASN A 2 2.64 -12.97 1.02
C ASN A 2 1.54 -12.28 1.87
N ASP A 3 0.87 -12.98 2.78
CA ASP A 3 -0.30 -12.42 3.49
C ASP A 3 0.05 -11.41 4.59
N GLN A 4 1.25 -11.48 5.17
CA GLN A 4 1.60 -10.69 6.35
C GLN A 4 1.85 -9.21 6.02
N CYS A 5 2.48 -8.93 4.88
CA CYS A 5 2.69 -7.55 4.40
C CYS A 5 1.38 -6.92 3.93
N ALA A 6 0.57 -7.67 3.17
CA ALA A 6 -0.74 -7.21 2.73
C ALA A 6 -1.64 -6.88 3.93
N SER A 7 -1.64 -7.75 4.96
CA SER A 7 -2.39 -7.53 6.20
C SER A 7 -1.91 -6.31 6.98
N ARG A 8 -0.59 -6.11 7.11
CA ARG A 8 -0.02 -4.93 7.78
C ARG A 8 -0.32 -3.64 7.02
N LEU A 9 -0.18 -3.64 5.70
CA LEU A 9 -0.49 -2.50 4.85
C LEU A 9 -1.98 -2.14 4.92
N ARG A 10 -2.86 -3.15 4.88
CA ARG A 10 -4.29 -2.96 5.06
C ARG A 10 -4.63 -2.35 6.41
N LYS A 11 -4.00 -2.82 7.49
CA LYS A 11 -4.21 -2.28 8.85
C LYS A 11 -3.79 -0.82 8.94
N GLU A 12 -2.64 -0.47 8.38
CA GLU A 12 -2.19 0.92 8.35
C GLU A 12 -3.12 1.81 7.52
N LEU A 13 -3.56 1.35 6.34
CA LEU A 13 -4.52 2.08 5.51
C LEU A 13 -5.89 2.22 6.20
N MET A 14 -6.35 1.21 6.94
CA MET A 14 -7.58 1.31 7.74
C MET A 14 -7.45 2.35 8.87
N ASN A 15 -6.27 2.47 9.47
CA ASN A 15 -6.05 3.41 10.57
C ASN A 15 -5.82 4.85 10.08
N LYS A 16 -5.10 5.03 8.98
CA LYS A 16 -4.67 6.35 8.46
C LYS A 16 -5.57 6.89 7.35
N GLY A 17 -6.40 6.05 6.74
CA GLY A 17 -7.17 6.36 5.53
C GLY A 17 -6.28 6.33 4.28
N ASP A 18 -5.28 7.22 4.27
CA ASP A 18 -4.39 7.44 3.14
C ASP A 18 -2.93 7.20 3.53
N MET A 19 -2.14 6.63 2.63
CA MET A 19 -0.70 6.50 2.82
C MET A 19 0.08 6.94 1.57
N PRO A 20 1.14 7.76 1.72
CA PRO A 20 2.01 8.14 0.61
C PRO A 20 2.64 6.91 -0.06
N ILE A 21 2.69 6.91 -1.39
CA ILE A 21 3.32 5.81 -2.15
C ILE A 21 4.77 5.57 -1.73
N ASP A 22 5.52 6.62 -1.40
CA ASP A 22 6.93 6.48 -1.08
C ASP A 22 7.15 5.75 0.26
N ASP A 23 6.26 5.96 1.23
CA ASP A 23 6.25 5.20 2.49
C ASP A 23 5.93 3.72 2.22
N ILE A 24 4.93 3.46 1.37
CA ILE A 24 4.53 2.09 0.98
C ILE A 24 5.69 1.37 0.29
N ARG A 25 6.38 2.04 -0.64
CA ARG A 25 7.57 1.50 -1.32
C ARG A 25 8.73 1.32 -0.35
N GLY A 26 8.87 2.19 0.64
CA GLY A 26 9.87 2.08 1.71
C GLY A 26 9.66 0.82 2.54
N GLU A 27 8.44 0.63 3.05
CA GLU A 27 8.08 -0.54 3.84
C GLU A 27 8.14 -1.83 3.01
N ALA A 28 7.65 -1.83 1.77
CA ALA A 28 7.74 -2.97 0.87
C ALA A 28 9.20 -3.40 0.65
N ARG A 29 10.11 -2.45 0.41
CA ARG A 29 11.55 -2.74 0.24
C ARG A 29 12.18 -3.34 1.50
N LYS A 30 11.86 -2.82 2.70
CA LYS A 30 12.34 -3.39 3.97
C LYS A 30 11.89 -4.84 4.16
N MET A 31 10.76 -5.22 3.58
CA MET A 31 10.20 -6.57 3.64
C MET A 31 10.64 -7.46 2.47
N GLY A 32 11.51 -6.97 1.58
CA GLY A 32 12.00 -7.71 0.42
C GLY A 32 11.01 -7.82 -0.75
N PHE A 33 9.92 -7.05 -0.74
CA PHE A 33 8.92 -7.07 -1.81
C PHE A 33 9.44 -6.43 -3.09
N THR A 34 9.17 -7.12 -4.20
CA THR A 34 9.36 -6.58 -5.55
C THR A 34 8.25 -5.62 -5.93
N LYS A 35 8.50 -4.80 -6.96
CA LYS A 35 7.49 -3.90 -7.54
C LYS A 35 6.26 -4.66 -8.06
N THR A 36 6.47 -5.90 -8.55
CA THR A 36 5.39 -6.77 -9.06
C THR A 36 4.47 -7.22 -7.94
N GLU A 37 5.03 -7.76 -6.85
CA GLU A 37 4.26 -8.20 -5.69
C GLU A 37 3.51 -7.05 -5.01
N LEU A 38 4.10 -5.85 -4.99
CA LEU A 38 3.42 -4.66 -4.49
C LEU A 38 2.19 -4.30 -5.35
N LYS A 39 2.30 -4.45 -6.68
CA LYS A 39 1.18 -4.20 -7.61
C LYS A 39 0.06 -5.24 -7.44
N GLU A 40 0.41 -6.50 -7.18
CA GLU A 40 -0.55 -7.57 -6.88
C GLU A 40 -1.23 -7.32 -5.53
N THR A 41 -0.45 -6.95 -4.51
CA THR A 41 -0.95 -6.58 -3.18
C THR A 41 -1.97 -5.44 -3.28
N ARG A 42 -1.70 -4.42 -4.11
CA ARG A 42 -2.65 -3.32 -4.36
C ARG A 42 -4.00 -3.83 -4.88
N LYS A 43 -3.99 -4.80 -5.79
CA LYS A 43 -5.21 -5.39 -6.36
C LYS A 43 -5.96 -6.23 -5.33
N ILE A 44 -5.24 -7.07 -4.57
CA ILE A 44 -5.83 -7.94 -3.54
C ILE A 44 -6.52 -7.11 -2.46
N LEU A 45 -5.89 -6.02 -2.06
CA LEU A 45 -6.40 -5.15 -0.99
C LEU A 45 -7.48 -4.17 -1.45
N GLY A 46 -7.81 -4.10 -2.75
CA GLY A 46 -8.78 -3.15 -3.29
C GLY A 46 -8.37 -1.69 -3.03
N VAL A 47 -7.07 -1.37 -3.17
CA VAL A 47 -6.56 -0.03 -2.84
C VAL A 47 -6.61 0.86 -4.09
N ARG A 48 -7.23 2.03 -3.96
CA ARG A 48 -7.21 3.06 -5.00
C ARG A 48 -5.99 3.95 -4.89
N LEU A 49 -5.54 4.40 -6.05
CA LEU A 49 -4.53 5.44 -6.18
C LEU A 49 -5.26 6.76 -6.39
N HIS A 50 -5.02 7.76 -5.55
CA HIS A 50 -5.43 9.13 -5.81
C HIS A 50 -4.23 10.06 -5.71
N THR A 51 -4.37 11.24 -6.29
CA THR A 51 -3.31 12.24 -6.38
C THR A 51 -3.78 13.51 -5.71
N THR A 52 -2.92 14.13 -4.91
CA THR A 52 -3.13 15.45 -4.31
C THR A 52 -1.98 16.37 -4.74
N TYR A 53 -2.05 17.65 -4.40
CA TYR A 53 -0.92 18.58 -4.60
C TYR A 53 0.36 18.14 -3.85
N GLN A 54 0.24 17.24 -2.87
CA GLN A 54 1.34 16.72 -2.06
C GLN A 54 1.93 15.42 -2.62
N GLY A 55 1.30 14.79 -3.63
CA GLY A 55 1.81 13.59 -4.29
C GLY A 55 0.76 12.49 -4.48
N TYR A 56 1.25 11.25 -4.53
CA TYR A 56 0.45 10.06 -4.79
C TYR A 56 0.19 9.26 -3.52
N PHE A 57 -1.06 8.87 -3.32
CA PHE A 57 -1.51 8.19 -2.12
C PHE A 57 -2.30 6.94 -2.46
N TRP A 58 -2.18 5.93 -1.60
CA TRP A 58 -3.07 4.78 -1.59
C TRP A 58 -4.14 4.97 -0.53
N CYS A 59 -5.39 4.68 -0.88
CA CYS A 59 -6.53 4.67 0.04
C CYS A 59 -7.36 3.40 -0.16
N LEU A 60 -7.95 2.87 0.90
CA LEU A 60 -8.85 1.70 0.79
C LEU A 60 -10.13 2.07 0.05
N GLU A 61 -10.48 1.28 -0.96
CA GLU A 61 -11.81 1.32 -1.56
C GLU A 61 -12.74 0.54 -0.60
N VAL A 62 -13.52 1.26 0.20
CA VAL A 62 -14.54 0.68 1.09
C VAL A 62 -15.82 0.45 0.31
#